data_AF-A0A926W1N1-F1
#
_entry.id   AF-A0A926W1N1-F1
#
_cell.length_a   1.000
_cell.length_b   1.000
_cell.length_c   1.000
_cell.angle_alpha   90.00
_cell.angle_beta   90.00
_cell.angle_gamma   90.00
#
_symmetry.space_group_name_H-M   'P 1'
#
loop_
_entity.id
_entity.type
_entity.pdbx_description
1 polymer ?
#
loop_
_entity_poly.entity_id
_entity_poly.type
_entity_poly.pdbx_seq_one_letter_code
_entity_poly.pdbx_strand_id
1 'polypeptide(L)' 'MSHFRSFPTKLTDAQILKATLLDLGLRVITDGFVRGVNGQLTHADVIAVLEGECDIGWSSNVDGTFDFIADVPGVAIKHN' A
#
# COMPACT_ATOMS: atom_id res chain seq x y z
N MET A 1 -15.68 1.37 11.30
CA MET A 1 -15.60 2.29 10.14
C MET A 1 -14.28 2.01 9.44
N SER A 2 -14.22 2.14 8.11
CA SER A 2 -12.94 2.03 7.40
C SER A 2 -12.08 3.26 7.66
N HIS A 3 -10.83 3.04 8.04
CA HIS A 3 -9.84 4.10 8.25
C HIS A 3 -8.85 4.21 7.09
N PHE A 4 -9.14 3.54 5.97
CA PHE A 4 -8.36 3.72 4.75
C PHE A 4 -8.30 5.19 4.36
N ARG A 5 -7.08 5.65 4.12
CA ARG A 5 -6.78 6.97 3.59
C ARG A 5 -6.01 6.79 2.29
N SER A 6 -6.30 7.66 1.34
CA SER A 6 -5.50 7.84 0.13
C SER A 6 -4.70 9.13 0.26
N PHE A 7 -3.41 9.08 -0.06
CA PHE A 7 -2.51 10.22 -0.04
C PHE A 7 -1.84 10.36 -1.42
N PRO A 8 -2.07 11.47 -2.13
CA PRO A 8 -1.42 11.70 -3.41
C PRO A 8 0.10 11.74 -3.24
N THR A 9 0.83 11.06 -4.13
CA THR A 9 2.30 11.10 -4.15
C THR A 9 2.83 11.70 -5.45
N LYS A 10 4.16 11.88 -5.52
CA LYS A 10 4.87 12.24 -6.75
C LYS A 10 5.51 11.03 -7.44
N LEU A 11 5.26 9.82 -6.94
CA LEU A 11 5.75 8.60 -7.57
C LEU A 11 5.04 8.40 -8.90
N THR A 12 5.80 8.10 -9.94
CA THR A 12 5.30 7.83 -11.30
C THR A 12 5.88 6.56 -11.90
N ASP A 13 6.94 6.01 -11.32
CA ASP A 13 7.61 4.82 -11.83
C ASP A 13 7.31 3.60 -10.94
N ALA A 14 6.46 2.71 -11.47
CA ALA A 14 6.07 1.49 -10.80
C ALA A 14 7.24 0.50 -10.61
N GLN A 15 8.23 0.49 -11.52
CA GLN A 15 9.36 -0.43 -11.42
C GLN A 15 10.31 0.00 -10.31
N ILE A 16 10.62 1.31 -10.23
CA ILE A 16 11.42 1.86 -9.13
C ILE A 16 10.72 1.62 -7.79
N LEU A 17 9.41 1.84 -7.70
CA LEU A 17 8.64 1.57 -6.49
C LEU A 17 8.76 0.09 -6.06
N LYS A 18 8.48 -0.85 -6.97
CA LYS A 18 8.57 -2.29 -6.66
C LYS A 18 9.98 -2.72 -6.29
N ALA A 19 10.99 -2.25 -7.02
CA ALA A 19 12.39 -2.55 -6.73
C ALA A 19 12.80 -2.04 -5.35
N THR A 20 12.38 -0.83 -4.99
CA THR A 20 12.67 -0.24 -3.67
C THR A 20 12.01 -1.04 -2.55
N LEU A 21 10.75 -1.44 -2.70
CA LEU A 21 10.05 -2.26 -1.70
C LEU A 21 10.72 -3.63 -1.51
N LEU A 22 11.13 -4.27 -2.61
CA LEU A 22 11.87 -5.53 -2.54
C LEU A 22 13.25 -5.36 -1.88
N ASP A 23 13.96 -4.27 -2.17
CA ASP A 23 15.25 -3.95 -1.55
C ASP A 23 15.13 -3.67 -0.04
N LEU A 24 14.00 -3.09 0.39
CA LEU A 24 13.62 -2.97 1.80
C LEU A 24 13.27 -4.32 2.46
N GLY A 25 13.32 -5.43 1.72
CA GLY A 25 13.00 -6.77 2.21
C GLY A 25 11.50 -7.07 2.30
N LEU A 26 10.65 -6.21 1.73
CA LEU A 26 9.20 -6.40 1.75
C LEU A 26 8.77 -7.30 0.60
N ARG A 27 7.80 -8.17 0.88
CA ARG A 27 7.12 -8.91 -0.18
C ARG A 27 6.20 -7.96 -0.93
N VAL A 28 6.29 -7.98 -2.26
CA VAL A 28 5.45 -7.16 -3.14
C VAL A 28 4.42 -8.03 -3.87
N ILE A 29 3.16 -7.57 -3.89
CA ILE A 29 2.09 -8.12 -4.72
C ILE A 29 1.66 -7.03 -5.70
N THR A 30 1.35 -7.42 -6.94
CA THR A 30 0.81 -6.51 -7.96
C THR A 30 -0.63 -6.87 -8.26
N ASP A 31 -1.48 -5.86 -8.49
CA ASP A 31 -2.91 -5.99 -8.76
C ASP A 31 -3.64 -6.88 -7.75
N GLY A 32 -4.00 -6.29 -6.60
CA GLY A 32 -4.61 -7.05 -5.51
C GLY A 32 -5.30 -6.17 -4.49
N PHE A 33 -5.37 -6.67 -3.25
CA PHE A 33 -6.03 -5.97 -2.15
C PHE A 33 -5.07 -5.66 -1.01
N VAL A 34 -5.04 -4.41 -0.58
CA VAL A 34 -4.42 -3.95 0.65
C VAL A 34 -5.30 -4.36 1.82
N ARG A 35 -4.72 -5.08 2.80
CA ARG A 35 -5.40 -5.44 4.04
C ARG A 35 -5.46 -4.26 5.02
N GLY A 36 -6.62 -4.05 5.62
CA GLY A 36 -6.86 -3.07 6.69
C GLY A 36 -7.48 -3.74 7.92
N VAL A 37 -7.77 -2.95 8.96
CA VAL A 37 -8.28 -3.52 10.22
C VAL A 37 -9.61 -4.25 10.03
N ASN A 38 -9.85 -5.27 10.86
CA ASN A 38 -11.07 -6.07 10.83
C ASN A 38 -11.37 -6.74 9.47
N GLY A 39 -10.32 -7.12 8.72
CA GLY A 39 -10.45 -7.82 7.45
C GLY A 39 -10.94 -6.94 6.30
N GLN A 40 -10.86 -5.62 6.42
CA GLN A 40 -11.18 -4.71 5.35
C GLN A 40 -10.15 -4.82 4.22
N LEU A 41 -10.63 -4.63 2.99
CA LEU A 41 -9.83 -4.75 1.78
C LEU A 41 -10.10 -3.54 0.88
N THR A 42 -9.05 -2.98 0.31
CA THR A 42 -9.15 -1.99 -0.78
C THR A 42 -8.20 -2.38 -1.91
N HIS A 43 -8.61 -2.15 -3.15
CA HIS A 43 -7.78 -2.50 -4.30
C HIS A 43 -6.56 -1.55 -4.42
N ALA A 44 -5.43 -2.09 -4.90
CA ALA A 44 -4.24 -1.32 -5.26
C ALA A 44 -3.42 -2.06 -6.34
N ASP A 45 -2.68 -1.29 -7.14
CA ASP A 45 -1.86 -1.81 -8.23
C ASP A 45 -0.53 -2.41 -7.73
N VAL A 46 0.04 -1.83 -6.67
CA VAL A 46 1.24 -2.32 -5.99
C VAL A 46 0.97 -2.39 -4.50
N ILE A 47 1.28 -3.51 -3.87
CA ILE A 47 1.03 -3.76 -2.45
C ILE A 47 2.33 -4.23 -1.81
N ALA A 48 2.73 -3.60 -0.72
CA ALA A 48 3.77 -4.11 0.16
C ALA A 48 3.11 -4.85 1.32
N VAL A 49 3.38 -6.15 1.40
CA VAL A 49 2.86 -6.99 2.48
C VAL A 49 3.71 -6.75 3.72
N LEU A 50 3.05 -6.32 4.79
CA LEU A 50 3.71 -6.09 6.07
C LEU A 50 3.47 -7.25 7.03
N GLU A 51 4.29 -7.34 8.08
CA GLU A 51 3.96 -8.21 9.20
C GLU A 51 2.69 -7.73 9.90
N GLY A 52 1.84 -8.68 10.30
CA GLY A 52 0.56 -8.41 10.93
C GLY A 52 -0.63 -8.43 9.95
N GLU A 53 -1.69 -7.73 10.33
CA GLU A 53 -3.00 -7.81 9.69
C GLU A 53 -3.26 -6.70 8.67
N CYS A 54 -2.38 -5.71 8.57
CA CYS A 54 -2.54 -4.56 7.68
C CYS A 54 -1.37 -4.46 6.71
N ASP A 55 -1.66 -4.08 5.48
CA ASP A 55 -0.68 -3.81 4.43
C ASP A 55 -0.71 -2.33 4.03
N ILE A 56 0.21 -1.97 3.14
CA ILE A 56 0.21 -0.67 2.46
C ILE A 56 0.23 -0.89 0.95
N GLY A 57 -0.35 0.04 0.19
CA GLY A 57 -0.38 -0.06 -1.26
C GLY A 57 -0.35 1.27 -1.99
N TRP A 58 -0.27 1.16 -3.31
CA TRP A 58 -0.25 2.26 -4.25
C TRP A 58 -1.20 1.99 -5.41
N SER A 59 -2.07 2.95 -5.71
CA SER A 59 -2.96 2.91 -6.87
C SER A 59 -2.52 3.95 -7.88
N SER A 60 -2.44 3.56 -9.14
CA SER A 60 -2.13 4.43 -10.26
C SER A 60 -3.30 5.35 -10.56
N ASN A 61 -2.95 6.59 -10.89
CA ASN A 61 -3.86 7.63 -11.34
C ASN A 61 -3.76 7.74 -12.87
N VAL A 62 -4.78 8.35 -13.49
CA VAL A 62 -4.84 8.57 -14.95
C VAL A 62 -3.67 9.41 -15.47
N ASP A 63 -3.10 10.29 -14.63
CA ASP A 63 -1.95 11.13 -14.97
C ASP A 63 -0.60 10.40 -14.81
N GLY A 64 -0.61 9.11 -14.47
CA GLY A 64 0.57 8.28 -14.25
C GLY A 64 1.22 8.44 -12.87
N THR A 65 0.65 9.24 -11.96
CA THR A 65 1.09 9.28 -10.57
C THR A 65 0.51 8.13 -9.75
N PHE A 66 1.02 7.93 -8.54
CA PHE A 66 0.46 6.96 -7.59
C PHE A 66 -0.08 7.64 -6.34
N ASP A 67 -1.24 7.19 -5.90
CA ASP A 67 -1.81 7.46 -4.58
C ASP A 67 -1.34 6.37 -3.61
N PHE A 68 -0.82 6.75 -2.45
CA PHE A 68 -0.51 5.84 -1.35
C PHE A 68 -1.78 5.54 -0.54
N ILE A 69 -2.10 4.26 -0.35
CA ILE A 69 -3.33 3.81 0.28
C ILE A 69 -3.00 2.89 1.45
N ALA A 70 -3.52 3.23 2.63
CA ALA A 70 -3.35 2.42 3.83
C ALA A 70 -4.42 2.71 4.89
N ASP A 71 -4.70 1.72 5.72
CA ASP A 71 -5.28 1.95 7.04
C ASP A 71 -4.15 2.35 8.00
N VAL A 72 -3.80 3.64 8.01
CA VAL A 72 -2.62 4.15 8.72
C VAL A 72 -2.66 3.83 10.23
N PRO A 73 -3.78 4.06 10.94
CA PRO A 73 -3.87 3.63 12.34
C PRO A 73 -3.70 2.12 12.50
N GLY A 74 -4.27 1.31 11.59
CA GLY A 74 -4.13 -0.14 11.60
C GLY A 74 -2.68 -0.62 11.45
N VAL A 75 -1.94 -0.04 10.50
CA VAL A 75 -0.52 -0.33 10.29
C VAL A 75 0.31 0.03 11.54
N ALA A 76 0.00 1.18 12.17
CA ALA A 76 0.72 1.64 13.35
C ALA A 76 0.59 0.70 14.56
N ILE A 77 -0.46 -0.12 14.66
CA ILE A 77 -0.64 -1.08 15.77
C ILE A 77 0.54 -2.05 15.89
N LYS A 78 1.14 -2.45 14.77
CA LYS A 78 2.26 -3.41 14.75
C LYS A 78 3.63 -2.74 14.57
N HIS A 79 3.66 -1.56 13.97
CA HIS A 79 4.89 -0.95 13.44
C HIS A 79 5.26 0.40 14.08
N ASN A 80 4.59 0.84 15.15
CA ASN A 80 4.88 2.08 15.88
C ASN A 80 4.79 1.87 17.40
#